data_AF-A0AAF0ATM5-F1
#
_entry.id   AF-A0AAF0ATM5-F1
#
_cell.length_a   1.000
_cell.length_b   1.000
_cell.length_c   1.000
_cell.angle_alpha   90.00
_cell.angle_beta   90.00
_cell.angle_gamma   90.00
#
_symmetry.space_group_name_H-M   'P 1'
#
loop_
_entity.id
_entity.type
_entity.pdbx_description
1 polymer ?
#
loop_
_entity_poly.entity_id
_entity_poly.type
_entity_poly.pdbx_seq_one_letter_code
_entity_poly.pdbx_strand_id
1 'polypeptide(L)'
;MDQAIAGLSAGICSTLVMHPLDLAKVQMQASSNPKGISLLHVLRDNLKYTGSIRSLYHGLGVNTLGSAISWGTYFYVYGFTKSLFLGAPSSEPIPITAMQTLISSAFAGCIVAALTNPMWVVKSRILSRTADQSNPFYVLYQLLRKEGVRGCYAGFTPSLLGVSQGALQFMAYEKLKIWHKGQPSNVDYLIISAASKVFAAINMYPLLVVRTRLQVFHPGLSTLDMFKTIWNVEGPLAFYKGFQPHLLRVIPQTCITFLVYEQVGSHFKSRASL
;
A
#
# COMPACT_ATOMS: atom_id res chain seq x y z
N MET A 1 -11.12 -19.86 -12.11
CA MET A 1 -9.96 -19.16 -12.68
C MET A 1 -10.31 -17.74 -13.12
N ASP A 2 -11.50 -17.50 -13.67
CA ASP A 2 -11.87 -16.20 -14.28
C ASP A 2 -11.94 -15.01 -13.31
N GLN A 3 -12.38 -15.22 -12.05
CA GLN A 3 -12.35 -14.18 -11.02
C GLN A 3 -10.91 -13.75 -10.66
N ALA A 4 -9.96 -14.69 -10.69
CA ALA A 4 -8.56 -14.39 -10.44
C ALA A 4 -7.92 -13.63 -11.61
N ILE A 5 -8.28 -13.98 -12.85
CA ILE A 5 -7.84 -13.28 -14.06
C ILE A 5 -8.37 -11.84 -14.06
N ALA A 6 -9.64 -11.66 -13.74
CA ALA A 6 -10.24 -10.34 -13.68
C ALA A 6 -9.71 -9.48 -12.52
N GLY A 7 -9.46 -10.09 -11.35
CA GLY A 7 -8.80 -9.41 -10.25
C GLY A 7 -7.36 -8.98 -10.60
N LEU A 8 -6.62 -9.83 -11.31
CA LEU A 8 -5.26 -9.51 -11.77
C LEU A 8 -5.27 -8.42 -12.84
N SER A 9 -6.13 -8.50 -13.85
CA SER A 9 -6.21 -7.50 -14.92
C SER A 9 -6.63 -6.13 -14.37
N ALA A 10 -7.59 -6.11 -13.45
CA ALA A 10 -7.98 -4.91 -12.71
C ALA A 10 -6.86 -4.31 -11.87
N GLY A 11 -6.12 -5.17 -11.16
CA GLY A 11 -4.97 -4.76 -10.36
C GLY A 11 -3.89 -4.12 -11.22
N ILE A 12 -3.58 -4.71 -12.38
CA ILE A 12 -2.59 -4.20 -13.33
C ILE A 12 -3.06 -2.88 -13.94
N CYS A 13 -4.30 -2.82 -14.47
CA CYS A 13 -4.86 -1.59 -15.04
C CYS A 13 -4.92 -0.47 -13.99
N SER A 14 -5.39 -0.75 -12.78
CA SER A 14 -5.42 0.23 -11.70
C SER A 14 -4.01 0.72 -11.36
N THR A 15 -3.03 -0.18 -11.27
CA THR A 15 -1.64 0.20 -10.99
C THR A 15 -1.08 1.08 -12.12
N LEU A 16 -1.33 0.76 -13.39
CA LEU A 16 -0.86 1.55 -14.53
C LEU A 16 -1.44 2.97 -14.54
N VAL A 17 -2.73 3.12 -14.28
CA VAL A 17 -3.38 4.44 -14.25
C VAL A 17 -2.96 5.24 -13.02
N MET A 18 -2.77 4.58 -11.87
CA MET A 18 -2.47 5.24 -10.60
C MET A 18 -0.98 5.48 -10.35
N HIS A 19 -0.07 4.84 -11.08
CA HIS A 19 1.37 4.91 -10.81
C HIS A 19 1.96 6.35 -10.82
N PRO A 20 1.54 7.27 -11.71
CA PRO A 20 1.99 8.67 -11.63
C PRO A 20 1.62 9.37 -10.31
N LEU A 21 0.46 9.06 -9.74
CA LEU A 21 0.04 9.58 -8.43
C LEU A 21 0.85 8.96 -7.29
N ASP A 22 1.26 7.69 -7.42
CA ASP A 22 2.12 7.02 -6.45
C ASP A 22 3.50 7.64 -6.38
N LEU A 23 4.08 7.91 -7.55
CA LEU A 23 5.34 8.63 -7.68
C LEU A 23 5.24 10.00 -7.02
N ALA A 24 4.22 10.79 -7.40
CA ALA A 24 4.06 12.14 -6.87
C ALA A 24 3.84 12.14 -5.35
N LYS A 25 3.03 11.21 -4.83
CA LYS A 25 2.83 11.03 -3.39
C LYS A 25 4.16 10.77 -2.67
N VAL A 26 4.97 9.83 -3.16
CA VAL A 26 6.26 9.49 -2.52
C VAL A 26 7.21 10.69 -2.55
N GLN A 27 7.32 11.41 -3.67
CA GLN A 27 8.17 12.59 -3.78
C GLN A 27 7.69 13.73 -2.86
N MET A 28 6.38 13.97 -2.76
CA MET A 28 5.82 14.97 -1.84
C MET A 28 6.04 14.60 -0.37
N GLN A 29 5.89 13.33 0.00
CA GLN A 29 6.13 12.84 1.38
C GLN A 29 7.61 12.88 1.75
N ALA A 30 8.48 12.60 0.78
CA ALA A 30 9.92 12.68 0.93
C ALA A 30 10.41 14.14 0.96
N SER A 31 9.73 15.09 0.35
CA SER A 31 10.21 16.47 0.29
C SER A 31 10.42 17.09 1.68
N SER A 32 11.64 17.57 1.92
CA SER A 32 12.01 18.35 3.10
C SER A 32 11.57 19.82 3.00
N ASN A 33 11.03 20.26 1.86
CA ASN A 33 10.56 21.63 1.69
C ASN A 33 9.44 21.94 2.70
N PRO A 34 9.58 22.92 3.62
CA PRO A 34 8.60 23.21 4.66
C PRO A 34 7.21 23.53 4.12
N LYS A 35 7.14 24.25 2.99
CA LYS A 35 5.88 24.65 2.34
C LYS A 35 5.19 23.52 1.57
N GLY A 36 5.84 22.36 1.45
CA GLY A 36 5.40 21.27 0.60
C GLY A 36 5.55 21.61 -0.89
N ILE A 37 5.40 20.59 -1.75
CA ILE A 37 5.41 20.74 -3.20
C ILE A 37 4.03 20.38 -3.71
N SER A 38 3.50 21.17 -4.66
CA SER A 38 2.21 20.86 -5.29
C SER A 38 2.32 19.65 -6.21
N LEU A 39 1.25 18.84 -6.27
CA LEU A 39 1.14 17.68 -7.16
C LEU A 39 1.44 18.04 -8.62
N LEU A 40 0.90 19.17 -9.10
CA LEU A 40 1.09 19.62 -10.48
C LEU A 40 2.55 20.02 -10.74
N HIS A 41 3.22 20.62 -9.75
CA HIS A 41 4.65 20.92 -9.86
C HIS A 41 5.46 19.65 -10.01
N VAL A 42 5.24 18.66 -9.13
CA VAL A 42 5.96 17.38 -9.16
C VAL A 42 5.78 16.67 -10.51
N LEU A 43 4.54 16.55 -10.99
CA LEU A 43 4.26 15.88 -12.27
C LEU A 43 4.87 16.65 -13.46
N ARG A 44 4.77 17.98 -13.46
CA ARG A 44 5.32 18.83 -14.51
C ARG A 44 6.85 18.80 -14.54
N ASP A 45 7.48 18.80 -13.38
CA ASP A 45 8.94 18.78 -13.26
C ASP A 45 9.50 17.44 -13.76
N ASN A 46 8.91 16.31 -13.36
CA ASN A 46 9.32 14.99 -13.89
C ASN A 46 9.15 14.92 -15.42
N LEU A 47 8.06 15.47 -15.96
CA LEU A 47 7.81 15.47 -17.41
C LEU A 47 8.79 16.38 -18.17
N LYS A 48 9.14 17.55 -17.61
CA LYS A 48 10.07 18.51 -18.21
C LYS A 48 11.53 18.06 -18.13
N TYR A 49 11.96 17.48 -17.01
CA TYR A 49 13.36 17.12 -16.78
C TYR A 49 13.82 15.96 -17.66
N THR A 50 12.93 15.01 -17.97
CA THR A 50 13.26 13.80 -18.75
C THR A 50 12.70 13.84 -20.17
N GLY A 51 11.82 14.81 -20.49
CA GLY A 51 11.22 14.98 -21.81
C GLY A 51 10.29 13.85 -22.25
N SER A 52 9.90 12.94 -21.35
CA SER A 52 9.10 11.76 -21.70
C SER A 52 8.18 11.32 -20.57
N ILE A 53 6.98 10.86 -20.94
CA ILE A 53 5.98 10.22 -20.05
C ILE A 53 6.56 8.96 -19.39
N ARG A 54 7.54 8.31 -20.03
CA ARG A 54 8.24 7.14 -19.47
C ARG A 54 8.86 7.42 -18.10
N SER A 55 9.25 8.67 -17.84
CA SER A 55 9.73 9.08 -16.53
C SER A 55 8.69 8.91 -15.43
N LEU A 56 7.39 8.99 -15.70
CA LEU A 56 6.36 8.80 -14.68
C LEU A 56 6.21 7.32 -14.29
N TYR A 57 6.67 6.41 -15.14
CA TYR A 57 6.53 4.95 -14.99
C TYR A 57 7.76 4.25 -14.43
N HIS A 58 8.81 5.01 -14.08
CA HIS A 58 9.97 4.42 -13.42
C HIS A 58 9.61 3.86 -12.05
N GLY A 59 10.28 2.78 -11.64
CA GLY A 59 9.96 2.04 -10.41
C GLY A 59 8.74 1.11 -10.49
N LEU A 60 7.96 1.12 -11.59
CA LEU A 60 6.81 0.22 -11.76
C LEU A 60 7.23 -1.26 -11.67
N GLY A 61 8.35 -1.64 -12.31
CA GLY A 61 8.86 -3.02 -12.27
C GLY A 61 9.23 -3.50 -10.86
N VAL A 62 9.78 -2.61 -10.03
CA VAL A 62 10.08 -2.91 -8.62
C VAL A 62 8.81 -3.07 -7.81
N ASN A 63 7.80 -2.23 -8.08
CA ASN A 63 6.51 -2.31 -7.44
C ASN A 63 5.78 -3.63 -7.76
N THR A 64 5.79 -4.06 -9.02
CA THR A 64 5.14 -5.32 -9.44
C THR A 64 5.89 -6.53 -8.87
N LEU A 65 7.23 -6.55 -8.93
CA LEU A 65 8.06 -7.59 -8.30
C LEU A 65 7.82 -7.69 -6.80
N GLY A 66 7.86 -6.57 -6.07
CA GLY A 66 7.61 -6.55 -4.63
C GLY A 66 6.20 -7.04 -4.27
N SER A 67 5.20 -6.67 -5.07
CA SER A 67 3.83 -7.13 -4.87
C SER A 67 3.68 -8.63 -5.15
N ALA A 68 4.29 -9.14 -6.21
CA ALA A 68 4.27 -10.56 -6.55
C ALA A 68 4.91 -11.42 -5.44
N ILE A 69 6.07 -11.00 -4.93
CA ILE A 69 6.75 -11.66 -3.81
C ILE A 69 5.85 -11.61 -2.56
N SER A 70 5.27 -10.45 -2.25
CA SER A 70 4.40 -10.27 -1.09
C SER A 70 3.21 -11.23 -1.11
N TRP A 71 2.46 -11.27 -2.21
CA TRP A 71 1.28 -12.14 -2.33
C TRP A 71 1.65 -13.61 -2.40
N GLY A 72 2.71 -13.97 -3.12
CA GLY A 72 3.20 -15.34 -3.20
C GLY A 72 3.60 -15.89 -1.82
N THR A 73 4.40 -15.13 -1.08
CA THR A 73 4.79 -15.49 0.29
C THR A 73 3.60 -15.51 1.23
N TYR A 74 2.67 -14.55 1.13
CA TYR A 74 1.47 -14.52 1.96
C TYR A 74 0.65 -15.81 1.81
N PHE A 75 0.29 -16.18 0.57
CA PHE A 75 -0.52 -17.38 0.32
C PHE A 75 0.21 -18.66 0.68
N TYR A 76 1.52 -18.72 0.44
CA TYR A 76 2.34 -19.86 0.84
C TYR A 76 2.36 -20.05 2.37
N VAL A 77 2.69 -19.00 3.11
CA VAL A 77 2.74 -19.06 4.58
C VAL A 77 1.36 -19.30 5.18
N TYR A 78 0.32 -18.64 4.65
CA TYR A 78 -1.05 -18.85 5.09
C TYR A 78 -1.50 -20.31 4.87
N GLY A 79 -1.19 -20.90 3.70
CA GLY A 79 -1.48 -22.30 3.40
C GLY A 79 -0.71 -23.26 4.32
N PHE A 80 0.57 -23.00 4.55
CA PHE A 80 1.40 -23.77 5.48
C PHE A 80 0.84 -23.72 6.91
N THR A 81 0.55 -22.53 7.43
CA THR A 81 -0.01 -22.37 8.77
C THR A 81 -1.39 -23.02 8.90
N LYS A 82 -2.22 -22.94 7.85
CA LYS A 82 -3.51 -23.65 7.81
C LYS A 82 -3.31 -25.18 7.87
N SER A 83 -2.32 -25.71 7.17
CA SER A 83 -2.00 -27.15 7.23
C SER A 83 -1.53 -27.61 8.60
N LEU A 84 -0.81 -26.75 9.36
CA LEU A 84 -0.41 -27.03 10.73
C LEU A 84 -1.60 -27.07 11.71
N PHE A 85 -2.57 -26.18 11.54
CA PHE A 85 -3.76 -26.13 12.43
C PHE A 85 -4.77 -27.24 12.17
N LEU A 86 -4.87 -27.74 10.94
CA LEU A 86 -5.87 -28.73 10.55
C LEU A 86 -5.39 -30.18 10.67
N GLY A 87 -4.07 -30.42 10.81
CA GLY A 87 -3.53 -31.79 10.76
C GLY A 87 -3.78 -32.45 9.39
N ALA A 88 -3.55 -33.78 9.29
CA ALA A 88 -3.66 -34.56 8.06
C ALA A 88 -4.94 -34.23 7.24
N PRO A 89 -4.88 -34.28 5.89
CA PRO A 89 -5.98 -33.86 5.03
C PRO A 89 -7.24 -34.67 5.33
N SER A 90 -8.14 -34.06 6.08
CA SER A 90 -9.47 -34.61 6.38
C SER A 90 -10.40 -34.22 5.23
N SER A 91 -11.24 -35.18 4.81
CA SER A 91 -12.11 -35.08 3.64
C SER A 91 -13.19 -33.99 3.74
N GLU A 92 -13.39 -33.43 4.93
CA GLU A 92 -14.35 -32.35 5.18
C GLU A 92 -13.65 -31.01 5.45
N PRO A 93 -14.15 -29.90 4.88
CA PRO A 93 -13.62 -28.57 5.15
C PRO A 93 -13.95 -28.15 6.59
N ILE A 94 -13.07 -28.49 7.54
CA ILE A 94 -13.20 -28.06 8.93
C ILE A 94 -13.13 -26.52 8.96
N PRO A 95 -14.14 -25.83 9.52
CA PRO A 95 -14.13 -24.37 9.61
C PRO A 95 -13.05 -23.94 10.60
N ILE A 96 -12.07 -23.15 10.11
CA ILE A 96 -11.02 -22.56 10.94
C ILE A 96 -11.66 -21.51 11.85
N THR A 97 -11.29 -21.51 13.13
CA THR A 97 -11.81 -20.52 14.08
C THR A 97 -11.27 -19.13 13.71
N ALA A 98 -12.07 -18.07 13.90
CA ALA A 98 -11.65 -16.69 13.63
C ALA A 98 -10.30 -16.32 14.27
N MET A 99 -10.03 -16.81 15.48
CA MET A 99 -8.74 -16.63 16.17
C MET A 99 -7.56 -17.32 15.47
N GLN A 100 -7.75 -18.53 14.93
CA GLN A 100 -6.72 -19.24 14.18
C GLN A 100 -6.45 -18.55 12.84
N THR A 101 -7.48 -18.04 12.17
CA THR A 101 -7.33 -17.20 10.97
C THR A 101 -6.58 -15.90 11.29
N LEU A 102 -6.86 -15.28 12.43
CA LEU A 102 -6.16 -14.07 12.87
C LEU A 102 -4.68 -14.35 13.17
N ILE A 103 -4.36 -15.40 13.92
CA ILE A 103 -2.97 -15.78 14.23
C ILE A 103 -2.20 -16.14 12.96
N SER A 104 -2.80 -16.94 12.08
CA SER A 104 -2.16 -17.34 10.81
C SER A 104 -1.94 -16.18 9.86
N SER A 105 -2.92 -15.26 9.73
CA SER A 105 -2.76 -14.05 8.90
C SER A 105 -1.75 -13.07 9.52
N ALA A 106 -1.71 -12.92 10.84
CA ALA A 106 -0.71 -12.09 11.52
C ALA A 106 0.71 -12.64 11.32
N PHE A 107 0.90 -13.95 11.50
CA PHE A 107 2.20 -14.60 11.31
C PHE A 107 2.67 -14.51 9.85
N ALA A 108 1.78 -14.80 8.90
CA ALA A 108 2.04 -14.61 7.47
C ALA A 108 2.40 -13.15 7.15
N GLY A 109 1.66 -12.19 7.71
CA GLY A 109 1.93 -10.76 7.56
C GLY A 109 3.32 -10.36 8.07
N CYS A 110 3.76 -10.88 9.22
CA CYS A 110 5.09 -10.64 9.77
C CYS A 110 6.20 -11.18 8.86
N ILE A 111 6.06 -12.41 8.36
CA ILE A 111 7.05 -13.03 7.45
C ILE A 111 7.12 -12.25 6.13
N VAL A 112 5.96 -11.91 5.56
CA VAL A 112 5.87 -11.10 4.35
C VAL A 112 6.51 -9.74 4.56
N ALA A 113 6.24 -9.08 5.67
CA ALA A 113 6.84 -7.80 6.00
C ALA A 113 8.37 -7.92 6.11
N ALA A 114 8.89 -8.93 6.79
CA ALA A 114 10.33 -9.16 6.91
C ALA A 114 10.99 -9.39 5.55
N LEU A 115 10.39 -10.22 4.69
CA LEU A 115 10.93 -10.55 3.37
C LEU A 115 10.85 -9.36 2.39
N THR A 116 9.75 -8.61 2.41
CA THR A 116 9.47 -7.59 1.39
C THR A 116 9.98 -6.20 1.76
N ASN A 117 10.31 -5.93 3.02
CA ASN A 117 10.74 -4.59 3.44
C ASN A 117 11.93 -4.02 2.63
N PRO A 118 12.99 -4.80 2.31
CA PRO A 118 14.08 -4.32 1.46
C PRO A 118 13.59 -3.85 0.09
N MET A 119 12.62 -4.55 -0.50
CA MET A 119 12.02 -4.18 -1.79
C MET A 119 11.23 -2.87 -1.70
N TRP A 120 10.49 -2.67 -0.60
CA TRP A 120 9.78 -1.42 -0.35
C TRP A 120 10.73 -0.23 -0.15
N VAL A 121 11.86 -0.43 0.52
CA VAL A 121 12.92 0.60 0.67
C VAL A 121 13.50 0.98 -0.70
N VAL A 122 13.87 -0.02 -1.52
CA VAL A 122 14.40 0.21 -2.86
C VAL A 122 13.37 0.95 -3.74
N LYS A 123 12.10 0.54 -3.70
CA LYS A 123 11.00 1.23 -4.40
C LYS A 123 10.91 2.70 -4.00
N SER A 124 10.85 2.99 -2.70
CA SER A 124 10.69 4.36 -2.20
C SER A 124 11.86 5.26 -2.62
N ARG A 125 13.09 4.73 -2.66
CA ARG A 125 14.27 5.47 -3.11
C ARG A 125 14.26 5.75 -4.60
N ILE A 126 13.91 4.76 -5.41
CA ILE A 126 13.78 4.94 -6.86
C ILE A 126 12.76 6.04 -7.14
N LEU A 127 11.57 5.96 -6.54
CA LEU A 127 10.51 6.95 -6.73
C LEU A 127 10.88 8.36 -6.22
N SER A 128 11.74 8.45 -5.20
CA SER A 128 12.21 9.73 -4.68
C SER A 128 13.27 10.43 -5.55
N ARG A 129 13.91 9.70 -6.47
CA ARG A 129 14.97 10.20 -7.36
C ARG A 129 14.43 10.47 -8.77
N THR A 130 15.22 11.17 -9.57
CA THR A 130 14.94 11.35 -11.00
C THR A 130 15.13 10.02 -11.75
N ALA A 131 14.36 9.81 -12.83
CA ALA A 131 14.26 8.55 -13.57
C ALA A 131 15.60 7.97 -14.09
N ASP A 132 16.66 8.77 -14.16
CA ASP A 132 17.99 8.37 -14.64
C ASP A 132 18.69 7.32 -13.73
N GLN A 133 18.30 7.22 -12.45
CA GLN A 133 18.83 6.22 -11.50
C GLN A 133 17.82 5.14 -11.10
N SER A 134 17.17 4.54 -12.10
CA SER A 134 16.08 3.58 -11.89
C SER A 134 16.50 2.12 -11.75
N ASN A 135 17.79 1.78 -11.87
CA ASN A 135 18.23 0.38 -11.79
C ASN A 135 18.08 -0.16 -10.34
N PRO A 136 17.17 -1.12 -10.08
CA PRO A 136 16.87 -1.57 -8.73
C PRO A 136 18.03 -2.31 -8.07
N PHE A 137 18.80 -3.08 -8.84
CA PHE A 137 19.96 -3.81 -8.35
C PHE A 137 21.08 -2.86 -7.94
N TYR A 138 21.28 -1.79 -8.70
CA TYR A 138 22.25 -0.76 -8.36
C TYR A 138 21.86 -0.01 -7.08
N VAL A 139 20.59 0.35 -6.93
CA VAL A 139 20.07 1.00 -5.70
C VAL A 139 20.21 0.07 -4.50
N LEU A 140 19.89 -1.23 -4.65
CA LEU A 140 20.07 -2.23 -3.60
C LEU A 140 21.55 -2.43 -3.24
N TYR A 141 22.44 -2.48 -4.23
CA TYR A 141 23.88 -2.58 -4.00
C TYR A 141 24.42 -1.35 -3.26
N GLN A 142 24.03 -0.14 -3.68
CA GLN A 142 24.40 1.09 -2.96
C GLN A 142 23.87 1.10 -1.53
N LEU A 143 22.62 0.66 -1.33
CA LEU A 143 21.97 0.56 -0.03
C LEU A 143 22.76 -0.36 0.90
N LEU A 144 23.05 -1.58 0.46
CA LEU A 144 23.83 -2.56 1.24
C LEU A 144 25.25 -2.06 1.52
N ARG A 145 25.90 -1.40 0.56
CA ARG A 145 27.28 -0.92 0.72
C ARG A 145 27.40 0.31 1.64
N LYS A 146 26.45 1.25 1.58
CA LYS A 146 26.52 2.51 2.34
C LYS A 146 25.90 2.42 3.73
N GLU A 147 24.83 1.64 3.87
CA GLU A 147 23.98 1.65 5.07
C GLU A 147 23.82 0.27 5.70
N GLY A 148 24.32 -0.77 5.02
CA GLY A 148 24.24 -2.15 5.47
C GLY A 148 22.83 -2.71 5.48
N VAL A 149 22.69 -3.86 6.14
CA VAL A 149 21.41 -4.58 6.26
C VAL A 149 20.38 -3.76 7.04
N ARG A 150 20.81 -2.98 8.04
CA ARG A 150 19.91 -2.11 8.82
C ARG A 150 19.16 -1.13 7.92
N GLY A 151 19.81 -0.62 6.87
CA GLY A 151 19.17 0.31 5.95
C GLY A 151 18.05 -0.33 5.12
N CYS A 152 18.18 -1.61 4.78
CA CYS A 152 17.11 -2.39 4.13
C CYS A 152 15.87 -2.59 5.00
N TYR A 153 16.01 -2.43 6.32
CA TYR A 153 14.92 -2.55 7.28
C TYR A 153 14.38 -1.21 7.79
N ALA A 154 14.77 -0.10 7.14
CA ALA A 154 14.24 1.22 7.44
C ALA A 154 12.71 1.27 7.32
N GLY A 155 12.06 1.87 8.32
CA GLY A 155 10.60 1.99 8.34
C GLY A 155 9.86 0.67 8.59
N PHE A 156 10.53 -0.39 9.08
CA PHE A 156 9.86 -1.65 9.42
C PHE A 156 8.81 -1.49 10.53
N THR A 157 9.15 -0.82 11.64
CA THR A 157 8.22 -0.55 12.75
C THR A 157 6.96 0.20 12.32
N PRO A 158 7.03 1.34 11.59
CA PRO A 158 5.82 2.00 11.12
C PRO A 158 5.08 1.19 10.04
N SER A 159 5.76 0.28 9.33
CA SER A 159 5.10 -0.67 8.43
C SER A 159 4.23 -1.68 9.18
N LEU A 160 4.75 -2.23 10.30
CA LEU A 160 4.00 -3.14 11.16
C LEU A 160 2.79 -2.46 11.80
N LEU A 161 2.99 -1.25 12.35
CA LEU A 161 1.89 -0.45 12.89
C LEU A 161 0.87 -0.10 11.80
N GLY A 162 1.31 0.08 10.55
CA GLY A 162 0.43 0.27 9.39
C GLY A 162 -0.52 -0.88 9.10
N VAL A 163 -0.24 -2.11 9.57
CA VAL A 163 -1.17 -3.26 9.46
C VAL A 163 -2.48 -2.97 10.20
N SER A 164 -2.43 -2.16 11.28
CA SER A 164 -3.63 -1.74 12.03
C SER A 164 -4.57 -0.83 11.24
N GLN A 165 -4.17 -0.30 10.08
CA GLN A 165 -5.03 0.53 9.23
C GLN A 165 -6.33 -0.19 8.86
N GLY A 166 -6.28 -1.50 8.57
CA GLY A 166 -7.47 -2.29 8.26
C GLY A 166 -8.43 -2.41 9.43
N ALA A 167 -7.89 -2.58 10.65
CA ALA A 167 -8.69 -2.64 11.87
C ALA A 167 -9.39 -1.29 12.15
N LEU A 168 -8.69 -0.16 11.96
CA LEU A 168 -9.29 1.17 12.07
C LEU A 168 -10.38 1.42 11.03
N GLN A 169 -10.15 0.99 9.78
CA GLN A 169 -11.15 1.09 8.73
C GLN A 169 -12.40 0.28 9.11
N PHE A 170 -12.23 -0.97 9.56
CA PHE A 170 -13.35 -1.84 9.92
C PHE A 170 -14.13 -1.28 11.12
N MET A 171 -13.42 -0.83 12.16
CA MET A 171 -14.04 -0.16 13.31
C MET A 171 -14.88 1.06 12.90
N ALA A 172 -14.34 1.92 12.04
CA ALA A 172 -15.07 3.09 11.54
C ALA A 172 -16.27 2.68 10.67
N TYR A 173 -16.10 1.67 9.82
CA TYR A 173 -17.16 1.12 8.97
C TYR A 173 -18.34 0.61 9.79
N GLU A 174 -18.09 -0.17 10.86
CA GLU A 174 -19.15 -0.68 11.73
C GLU A 174 -19.89 0.44 12.46
N LYS A 175 -19.16 1.43 12.99
CA LYS A 175 -19.78 2.58 13.67
C LYS A 175 -20.67 3.39 12.74
N LEU A 176 -20.20 3.66 11.51
CA LEU A 176 -20.99 4.36 10.49
C LEU A 176 -22.22 3.56 10.07
N LYS A 177 -22.11 2.22 9.96
CA LYS A 177 -23.25 1.34 9.64
C LYS A 177 -24.32 1.37 10.73
N ILE A 178 -23.94 1.38 12.00
CA ILE A 178 -24.87 1.49 13.13
C ILE A 178 -25.58 2.84 13.12
N TRP A 179 -24.86 3.91 12.78
CA TRP A 179 -25.41 5.26 12.73
C TRP A 179 -26.44 5.46 11.60
N HIS A 180 -26.27 4.77 10.47
CA HIS A 180 -27.14 4.86 9.29
C HIS A 180 -28.61 4.41 9.53
N LYS A 181 -28.92 3.71 10.63
CA LYS A 181 -30.29 3.26 11.02
C LYS A 181 -31.19 2.85 9.83
N GLY A 182 -31.04 1.61 9.36
CA GLY A 182 -31.87 1.06 8.28
C GLY A 182 -31.16 -0.08 7.55
N GLN A 183 -31.76 -0.61 6.48
CA GLN A 183 -31.03 -1.46 5.52
C GLN A 183 -30.32 -0.54 4.51
N PRO A 184 -28.98 -0.39 4.58
CA PRO A 184 -28.26 0.46 3.64
C PRO A 184 -28.34 -0.08 2.21
N SER A 185 -28.55 0.84 1.27
CA SER A 185 -28.46 0.59 -0.17
C SER A 185 -27.02 0.23 -0.57
N ASN A 186 -26.84 -0.33 -1.77
CA ASN A 186 -25.51 -0.55 -2.35
C ASN A 186 -24.68 0.75 -2.39
N VAL A 187 -25.32 1.89 -2.67
CA VAL A 187 -24.66 3.21 -2.66
C VAL A 187 -24.25 3.63 -1.24
N ASP A 188 -25.09 3.34 -0.25
CA ASP A 188 -24.78 3.66 1.15
C ASP A 188 -23.58 2.84 1.65
N TYR A 189 -23.50 1.56 1.26
CA TYR A 189 -22.32 0.73 1.54
C TYR A 189 -21.04 1.31 0.91
N LEU A 190 -21.12 1.87 -0.30
CA LEU A 190 -19.99 2.54 -0.95
C LEU A 190 -19.57 3.80 -0.18
N ILE A 191 -20.53 4.63 0.22
CA ILE A 191 -20.28 5.88 0.95
C ILE A 191 -19.68 5.57 2.32
N ILE A 192 -20.24 4.62 3.06
CA ILE A 192 -19.74 4.18 4.37
C ILE A 192 -18.33 3.58 4.25
N SER A 193 -18.08 2.75 3.23
CA SER A 193 -16.75 2.18 2.94
C SER A 193 -15.72 3.25 2.58
N ALA A 194 -16.09 4.23 1.75
CA ALA A 194 -15.21 5.35 1.40
C ALA A 194 -14.91 6.24 2.61
N ALA A 195 -15.93 6.62 3.39
CA ALA A 195 -15.79 7.45 4.57
C ALA A 195 -14.91 6.78 5.65
N SER A 196 -15.14 5.49 5.92
CA SER A 196 -14.31 4.71 6.85
C SER A 196 -12.85 4.60 6.39
N LYS A 197 -12.60 4.45 5.08
CA LYS A 197 -11.25 4.40 4.52
C LYS A 197 -10.53 5.74 4.63
N VAL A 198 -11.22 6.85 4.40
CA VAL A 198 -10.68 8.20 4.58
C VAL A 198 -10.36 8.45 6.06
N PHE A 199 -11.27 8.08 6.96
CA PHE A 199 -11.03 8.19 8.41
C PHE A 199 -9.79 7.39 8.85
N ALA A 200 -9.67 6.14 8.43
CA ALA A 200 -8.49 5.32 8.71
C ALA A 200 -7.22 5.94 8.11
N ALA A 201 -7.30 6.47 6.89
CA ALA A 201 -6.19 7.13 6.23
C ALA A 201 -5.73 8.38 7.00
N ILE A 202 -6.64 9.23 7.49
CA ILE A 202 -6.32 10.44 8.26
C ILE A 202 -5.55 10.09 9.55
N ASN A 203 -6.00 9.07 10.26
CA ASN A 203 -5.38 8.63 11.52
C ASN A 203 -4.00 7.99 11.29
N MET A 204 -3.85 7.20 10.23
CA MET A 204 -2.61 6.50 9.92
C MET A 204 -1.64 7.32 9.05
N TYR A 205 -2.06 8.51 8.60
CA TYR A 205 -1.26 9.33 7.69
C TYR A 205 0.08 9.79 8.28
N PRO A 206 0.16 10.27 9.55
CA PRO A 206 1.44 10.66 10.15
C PRO A 206 2.46 9.52 10.15
N LEU A 207 2.01 8.31 10.47
CA LEU A 207 2.84 7.11 10.47
C LEU A 207 3.34 6.75 9.06
N LEU A 208 2.47 6.95 8.05
CA LEU A 208 2.82 6.75 6.65
C LEU A 208 3.91 7.71 6.19
N VAL A 209 3.84 9.00 6.57
CA VAL A 209 4.88 9.99 6.22
C VAL A 209 6.21 9.65 6.90
N VAL A 210 6.17 9.28 8.18
CA VAL A 210 7.38 8.83 8.93
C VAL A 210 8.01 7.62 8.23
N ARG A 211 7.21 6.63 7.83
CA ARG A 211 7.67 5.45 7.08
C ARG A 211 8.39 5.86 5.80
N THR A 212 7.76 6.67 4.95
CA THR A 212 8.34 7.07 3.67
C THR A 212 9.67 7.81 3.86
N ARG A 213 9.76 8.69 4.86
CA ARG A 213 11.01 9.45 5.13
C ARG A 213 12.14 8.59 5.68
N LEU A 214 11.84 7.62 6.53
CA LEU A 214 12.84 6.63 6.97
C LEU A 214 13.37 5.82 5.80
N GLN A 215 12.50 5.39 4.88
CA GLN A 215 12.89 4.61 3.71
C GLN A 215 13.74 5.41 2.70
N VAL A 216 13.52 6.72 2.60
CA VAL A 216 14.20 7.59 1.62
C VAL A 216 15.50 8.22 2.16
N PHE A 217 15.49 8.85 3.35
CA PHE A 217 16.61 9.69 3.81
C PHE A 217 17.41 9.13 4.98
N HIS A 218 16.75 8.52 5.97
CA HIS A 218 17.40 8.21 7.26
C HIS A 218 17.14 6.77 7.72
N PRO A 219 17.79 5.80 7.09
CA PRO A 219 17.49 4.39 7.20
C PRO A 219 18.08 3.71 8.45
N GLY A 220 18.65 4.51 9.37
CA GLY A 220 19.14 4.08 10.68
C GLY A 220 18.49 4.78 11.88
N LEU A 221 17.67 5.82 11.66
CA LEU A 221 17.00 6.53 12.75
C LEU A 221 15.85 5.70 13.32
N SER A 222 15.58 5.87 14.61
CA SER A 222 14.37 5.31 15.21
C SER A 222 13.14 6.01 14.64
N THR A 223 12.01 5.30 14.67
CA THR A 223 10.71 5.85 14.26
C THR A 223 10.33 7.08 15.09
N LEU A 224 10.66 7.05 16.38
CA LEU A 224 10.41 8.17 17.30
C LEU A 224 11.32 9.36 16.99
N ASP A 225 12.57 9.12 16.62
CA ASP A 225 13.50 10.20 16.28
C ASP A 225 13.04 10.90 15.00
N MET A 226 12.64 10.15 13.98
CA MET A 226 12.04 10.74 12.78
C MET A 226 10.77 11.53 13.08
N PHE A 227 9.88 11.00 13.92
CA PHE A 227 8.68 11.71 14.33
C PHE A 227 9.00 13.04 15.02
N LYS A 228 9.95 13.03 15.97
CA LYS A 228 10.43 14.24 16.66
C LYS A 228 11.08 15.22 15.69
N THR A 229 11.89 14.75 14.75
CA THR A 229 12.53 15.60 13.74
C THR A 229 11.49 16.29 12.87
N ILE A 230 10.48 15.58 12.39
CA ILE A 230 9.40 16.20 11.60
C ILE A 230 8.66 17.24 12.43
N TRP A 231 8.30 16.89 13.67
CA TRP A 231 7.57 17.78 14.57
C TRP A 231 8.35 19.08 14.86
N ASN A 232 9.64 18.95 15.19
CA ASN A 232 10.46 20.10 15.62
C ASN A 232 10.98 20.95 14.45
N VAL A 233 11.30 20.35 13.31
CA VAL A 233 11.93 21.06 12.18
C VAL A 233 10.90 21.62 11.20
N GLU A 234 9.85 20.85 10.91
CA GLU A 234 8.88 21.22 9.86
C GLU A 234 7.48 21.53 10.40
N GLY A 235 7.20 21.14 11.64
CA GLY A 235 5.91 21.34 12.29
C GLY A 235 4.86 20.26 11.98
N PRO A 236 3.68 20.34 12.63
CA PRO A 236 2.66 19.30 12.58
C PRO A 236 2.02 19.11 11.19
N LEU A 237 1.97 20.16 10.37
CA LEU A 237 1.41 20.07 9.02
C LEU A 237 2.27 19.21 8.07
N ALA A 238 3.54 19.00 8.39
CA ALA A 238 4.44 18.17 7.58
C ALA A 238 4.01 16.69 7.55
N PHE A 239 3.33 16.21 8.59
CA PHE A 239 2.78 14.86 8.64
C PHE A 239 1.69 14.60 7.60
N TYR A 240 1.11 15.65 6.99
CA TYR A 240 0.06 15.54 5.97
C TYR A 240 0.55 15.88 4.55
N LYS A 241 1.87 16.00 4.34
CA LYS A 241 2.45 16.20 3.01
C LYS A 241 2.13 15.02 2.08
N GLY A 242 1.61 15.33 0.89
CA GLY A 242 1.18 14.31 -0.07
C GLY A 242 -0.20 13.70 0.20
N PHE A 243 -1.01 14.28 1.11
CA PHE A 243 -2.34 13.74 1.40
C PHE A 243 -3.29 13.87 0.19
N GLN A 244 -3.21 14.98 -0.55
CA GLN A 244 -3.99 15.21 -1.77
C GLN A 244 -3.83 14.11 -2.84
N PRO A 245 -2.61 13.76 -3.31
CA PRO A 245 -2.45 12.66 -4.26
C PRO A 245 -2.86 11.31 -3.67
N HIS A 246 -2.78 11.13 -2.34
CA HIS A 246 -3.28 9.93 -1.71
C HIS A 246 -4.80 9.80 -1.83
N LEU A 247 -5.57 10.85 -1.56
CA LEU A 247 -7.02 10.85 -1.72
C LEU A 247 -7.43 10.71 -3.19
N LEU A 248 -6.79 11.45 -4.10
CA LEU A 248 -7.03 11.38 -5.53
C LEU A 248 -6.74 10.00 -6.13
N ARG A 249 -5.84 9.22 -5.51
CA ARG A 249 -5.61 7.82 -5.88
C ARG A 249 -6.71 6.90 -5.34
N VAL A 250 -7.17 7.12 -4.10
CA VAL A 250 -8.10 6.20 -3.43
C VAL A 250 -9.43 6.11 -4.18
N ILE A 251 -9.95 7.25 -4.67
CA ILE A 251 -11.26 7.31 -5.34
C ILE A 251 -11.28 6.51 -6.66
N PRO A 252 -10.39 6.75 -7.65
CA PRO A 252 -10.37 5.96 -8.88
C PRO A 252 -9.99 4.50 -8.62
N GLN A 253 -9.09 4.23 -7.65
CA GLN A 253 -8.75 2.85 -7.30
C GLN A 253 -9.99 2.09 -6.80
N THR A 254 -10.84 2.72 -5.98
CA THR A 254 -12.12 2.11 -5.58
C THR A 254 -13.06 1.94 -6.77
N CYS A 255 -13.22 2.94 -7.63
CA CYS A 255 -14.10 2.84 -8.81
C CYS A 255 -13.67 1.71 -9.75
N ILE A 256 -12.37 1.58 -10.05
CA ILE A 256 -11.84 0.52 -10.92
C ILE A 256 -12.10 -0.86 -10.29
N THR A 257 -11.88 -0.99 -8.98
CA THR A 257 -12.11 -2.25 -8.27
C THR A 257 -13.59 -2.65 -8.31
N PHE A 258 -14.50 -1.69 -8.11
CA PHE A 258 -15.94 -1.92 -8.18
C PHE A 258 -16.42 -2.24 -9.60
N LEU A 259 -15.98 -1.49 -10.61
CA LEU A 259 -16.34 -1.73 -12.02
C LEU A 259 -15.93 -3.15 -12.46
N VAL A 260 -14.73 -3.56 -12.09
CA VAL A 260 -14.24 -4.91 -12.39
C VAL A 260 -15.09 -5.95 -11.66
N TYR A 261 -15.35 -5.74 -10.37
CA TYR A 261 -16.17 -6.66 -9.60
C TYR A 261 -17.57 -6.83 -10.22
N GLU A 262 -18.22 -5.74 -10.65
CA GLU A 262 -19.52 -5.77 -11.30
C GLU A 262 -19.50 -6.39 -12.71
N GLN A 263 -18.49 -6.08 -13.52
CA GLN A 263 -18.34 -6.68 -14.85
C GLN A 263 -18.13 -8.18 -14.77
N VAL A 264 -17.35 -8.64 -13.79
CA VAL A 264 -17.16 -10.07 -13.52
C VAL A 264 -18.46 -10.69 -13.02
N GLY A 265 -19.10 -10.06 -12.03
CA GLY A 265 -20.36 -10.54 -11.46
C GLY A 265 -21.49 -10.66 -12.49
N SER A 266 -21.60 -9.71 -13.42
CA SER A 266 -22.62 -9.72 -14.48
C SER A 266 -22.33 -10.78 -15.55
N HIS A 267 -21.06 -10.95 -15.94
CA HIS A 267 -20.65 -12.01 -16.87
C HIS A 267 -20.93 -13.41 -16.30
N PHE A 268 -20.83 -13.60 -14.98
CA PHE A 268 -21.23 -14.84 -14.31
C PHE A 268 -22.75 -15.05 -14.27
N LYS A 269 -23.54 -14.02 -13.94
CA LYS A 269 -25.00 -14.13 -13.95
C LYS A 269 -25.54 -14.49 -15.34
N SER A 270 -24.93 -13.96 -16.40
CA SER A 270 -25.26 -14.28 -17.79
C SER A 270 -24.88 -15.70 -18.23
N ARG A 271 -23.84 -16.30 -17.64
CA ARG A 271 -23.41 -17.68 -17.94
C ARG A 271 -24.12 -18.74 -17.10
N ALA A 272 -24.60 -18.38 -15.92
CA ALA A 272 -25.38 -19.28 -15.05
C ALA A 272 -26.86 -19.37 -15.43
N SER A 273 -27.32 -18.51 -16.36
CA SER A 273 -28.68 -18.51 -16.92
C SER A 273 -28.79 -19.23 -18.29
N LEU A 274 -27.76 -19.97 -18.68
CA LEU A 274 -27.70 -20.86 -19.84
C LEU A 274 -27.37 -22.27 -19.34
#